data_AF-A0A936NVM6-F1
#
_entry.id   AF-A0A936NVM6-F1
#
_cell.length_a   1.000
_cell.length_b   1.000
_cell.length_c   1.000
_cell.angle_alpha   90.00
_cell.angle_beta   90.00
_cell.angle_gamma   90.00
#
_symmetry.space_group_name_H-M   'P 1'
#
loop_
_entity.id
_entity.type
_entity.pdbx_description
1 polymer ?
#
loop_
_entity_poly.entity_id
_entity_poly.type
_entity_poly.pdbx_seq_one_letter_code
_entity_poly.pdbx_strand_id
1 'polypeptide(L)'
;MAAPAPRDPALIAPAVISSSVVVFSFIFGAFEVPYILGRPYPAMLSVIAQRRYLDVDLAQRPESIAVAIVIAVMTALLAWLNLRLTRKLTGIERASIF
;
A
#
# COMPACT_ATOMS: atom_id res chain seq x y z
N MET A 1 -13.35 42.26 -11.04
CA MET A 1 -12.75 41.14 -11.80
C MET A 1 -11.72 40.48 -10.89
N ALA A 2 -12.14 39.49 -10.09
CA ALA A 2 -11.27 38.85 -9.10
C ALA A 2 -10.32 37.88 -9.81
N ALA A 3 -9.02 38.01 -9.58
CA ALA A 3 -8.01 37.10 -10.12
C ALA A 3 -8.27 35.68 -9.60
N PRO A 4 -8.15 34.64 -10.46
CA PRO A 4 -8.33 33.25 -10.02
C PRO A 4 -7.27 32.88 -8.98
N ALA A 5 -7.70 32.25 -7.88
CA ALA A 5 -6.83 31.78 -6.82
C ALA A 5 -5.74 30.83 -7.34
N PRO A 6 -4.49 30.90 -6.83
CA PRO A 6 -3.41 30.03 -7.24
C PRO A 6 -3.75 28.56 -6.93
N ARG A 7 -3.77 27.71 -7.96
CA ARG A 7 -4.00 26.26 -7.85
C ARG A 7 -2.67 25.58 -7.54
N ASP A 8 -2.21 25.69 -6.31
CA ASP A 8 -0.91 25.11 -5.95
C ASP A 8 -1.09 23.60 -5.73
N PRO A 9 -0.58 22.72 -6.61
CA PRO A 9 -0.74 21.26 -6.47
C PRO A 9 -0.14 20.72 -5.17
N ALA A 10 0.68 21.52 -4.48
CA ALA A 10 1.28 21.23 -3.19
C ALA A 10 0.24 21.07 -2.05
N LEU A 11 -0.92 21.73 -2.12
CA LEU A 11 -1.95 21.65 -1.07
C LEU A 11 -2.61 20.27 -0.98
N ILE A 12 -2.84 19.62 -2.13
CA ILE A 12 -3.49 18.31 -2.20
C ILE A 12 -2.50 17.15 -2.13
N ALA A 13 -1.22 17.40 -2.41
CA ALA A 13 -0.16 16.39 -2.45
C ALA A 13 -0.13 15.44 -1.22
N PRO A 14 -0.16 15.91 0.05
CA PRO A 14 -0.11 15.00 1.19
C PRO A 14 -1.34 14.09 1.29
N ALA A 15 -2.53 14.60 0.95
CA ALA A 15 -3.77 13.82 0.94
C ALA A 15 -3.78 12.76 -0.18
N VAL A 16 -3.29 13.13 -1.37
CA VAL A 16 -3.18 12.22 -2.52
C VAL A 16 -2.16 11.12 -2.24
N ILE A 17 -0.99 11.46 -1.68
CA ILE A 17 0.04 10.48 -1.31
C ILE A 17 -0.53 9.51 -0.28
N SER A 18 -1.18 10.02 0.77
CA SER A 18 -1.71 9.17 1.84
C SER A 18 -2.79 8.21 1.36
N SER A 19 -3.76 8.70 0.56
CA SER A 19 -4.80 7.85 -0.03
C SER A 19 -4.24 6.84 -1.03
N SER A 20 -3.22 7.20 -1.81
CA SER A 20 -2.56 6.28 -2.73
C SER A 20 -1.88 5.11 -2.01
N VAL A 21 -1.25 5.35 -0.84
CA VAL A 21 -0.66 4.27 -0.03
C VAL A 21 -1.73 3.30 0.46
N VAL A 22 -2.89 3.79 0.88
CA VAL A 22 -4.00 2.93 1.32
C VAL A 22 -4.52 2.07 0.17
N VAL A 23 -4.78 2.68 -0.99
CA VAL A 23 -5.24 1.96 -2.19
C VAL A 23 -4.21 0.93 -2.65
N PHE A 24 -2.93 1.30 -2.68
CA PHE A 24 -1.84 0.39 -3.02
C PHE A 24 -1.82 -0.82 -2.07
N SER A 25 -1.88 -0.57 -0.77
CA SER A 25 -1.85 -1.63 0.26
C SER A 25 -3.02 -2.61 0.09
N PHE A 26 -4.20 -2.09 -0.22
CA PHE A 26 -5.39 -2.90 -0.49
C PHE A 26 -5.21 -3.78 -1.73
N ILE A 27 -4.81 -3.21 -2.86
CA ILE A 27 -4.62 -3.96 -4.12
C ILE A 27 -3.50 -4.99 -3.98
N PHE A 28 -2.39 -4.62 -3.32
CA PHE A 28 -1.25 -5.51 -3.14
C PHE A 28 -1.62 -6.76 -2.32
N GLY A 29 -2.49 -6.63 -1.31
CA GLY A 29 -3.01 -7.76 -0.53
C GLY A 29 -4.18 -8.53 -1.17
N ALA A 30 -4.80 -7.99 -2.23
CA ALA A 30 -5.99 -8.59 -2.83
C ALA A 30 -5.65 -9.84 -3.65
N PHE A 31 -6.06 -11.02 -3.18
CA PHE A 31 -5.84 -12.29 -3.90
C PHE A 31 -7.10 -12.84 -4.57
N GLU A 32 -8.29 -12.47 -4.11
CA GLU A 32 -9.56 -13.09 -4.55
C GLU A 32 -9.88 -12.80 -6.01
N VAL A 33 -9.85 -11.51 -6.39
CA VAL A 33 -10.17 -11.06 -7.76
C VAL A 33 -9.19 -11.69 -8.78
N PRO A 34 -7.86 -11.59 -8.63
CA PRO A 34 -6.92 -12.23 -9.56
C PRO A 34 -7.02 -13.76 -9.55
N TYR A 35 -7.35 -14.38 -8.41
CA TYR A 35 -7.51 -15.83 -8.30
C TYR A 35 -8.69 -16.34 -9.15
N ILE A 36 -9.85 -15.68 -9.08
CA ILE A 36 -11.06 -16.07 -9.81
C ILE A 36 -10.92 -15.80 -11.32
N LEU A 37 -10.30 -14.68 -11.70
CA LEU A 37 -10.12 -14.29 -13.11
C LEU A 37 -9.13 -15.21 -13.87
N GLY A 38 -8.29 -15.96 -13.16
CA GLY A 38 -7.57 -17.12 -13.69
C GLY A 38 -6.53 -16.86 -14.80
N ARG A 39 -6.24 -15.61 -15.16
CA ARG A 39 -5.47 -15.27 -16.39
C ARG A 39 -4.17 -14.45 -16.29
N PRO A 40 -3.72 -13.85 -15.17
CA PRO A 40 -2.38 -13.25 -15.17
C PRO A 40 -1.34 -14.32 -14.82
N TYR A 41 -0.56 -14.75 -15.81
CA TYR A 41 0.75 -15.36 -15.59
C TYR A 41 1.83 -14.30 -15.88
N PRO A 42 2.75 -14.01 -14.94
CA PRO A 42 2.90 -14.61 -13.61
C PRO A 42 1.78 -14.21 -12.63
N ALA A 43 1.44 -15.11 -11.71
CA ALA A 43 0.40 -14.89 -10.70
C ALA A 43 0.83 -13.81 -9.68
N MET A 44 -0.14 -13.06 -9.14
CA MET A 44 0.14 -12.11 -8.07
C MET A 44 0.72 -12.81 -6.84
N LEU A 45 1.64 -12.15 -6.14
CA LEU A 45 2.34 -12.70 -4.98
C LEU A 45 1.36 -13.20 -3.89
N SER A 46 0.28 -12.44 -3.66
CA SER A 46 -0.80 -12.78 -2.72
C SER A 46 -1.58 -14.03 -3.15
N VAL A 47 -1.73 -14.27 -4.45
CA VAL A 47 -2.34 -15.50 -4.99
C VAL A 47 -1.42 -16.70 -4.78
N ILE A 48 -0.11 -16.54 -4.97
CA ILE A 48 0.87 -17.61 -4.76
C ILE A 48 0.90 -18.02 -3.29
N ALA A 49 0.91 -17.04 -2.37
CA ALA A 49 0.81 -17.30 -0.94
C ALA A 49 -0.45 -18.10 -0.60
N GLN A 50 -1.61 -17.67 -1.10
CA GLN A 50 -2.88 -18.35 -0.83
C GLN A 50 -2.91 -19.78 -1.40
N ARG A 51 -2.42 -19.99 -2.62
CA ARG A 51 -2.37 -21.32 -3.25
C ARG A 51 -1.51 -22.30 -2.47
N ARG A 52 -0.31 -21.87 -2.05
CA ARG A 52 0.62 -22.70 -1.27
C ARG A 52 0.10 -23.00 0.14
N TYR A 53 -0.63 -22.07 0.73
CA TYR A 53 -1.24 -22.29 2.04
C TYR A 53 -2.35 -23.37 1.99
N LEU A 54 -3.09 -23.41 0.88
CA LEU A 54 -4.17 -24.36 0.61
C LEU A 54 -3.71 -25.66 -0.05
N ASP A 55 -2.41 -25.82 -0.31
CA ASP A 55 -1.88 -27.07 -0.87
C ASP A 55 -2.10 -28.25 0.09
N VAL A 56 -2.28 -29.44 -0.49
CA VAL A 56 -2.41 -30.70 0.24
C VAL A 56 -1.09 -31.05 0.92
N ASP A 57 0.04 -30.65 0.33
CA ASP A 57 1.35 -30.79 0.98
C ASP A 57 1.56 -29.72 2.06
N LEU A 58 1.55 -30.17 3.32
CA LEU A 58 1.77 -29.30 4.48
C LEU A 58 3.17 -28.67 4.50
N ALA A 59 4.15 -29.26 3.82
CA ALA A 59 5.51 -28.73 3.75
C ALA A 59 5.57 -27.36 3.05
N GLN A 60 4.57 -27.00 2.24
CA GLN A 60 4.50 -25.70 1.56
C GLN A 60 3.94 -24.56 2.44
N ARG A 61 3.29 -24.89 3.57
CA ARG A 61 2.68 -23.87 4.45
C ARG A 61 3.69 -22.89 5.03
N PRO A 62 4.87 -23.29 5.54
CA PRO A 62 5.87 -22.34 6.02
C PRO A 62 6.33 -21.37 4.93
N GLU A 63 6.46 -21.83 3.69
CA GLU A 63 6.83 -20.99 2.55
C GLU A 63 5.73 -19.96 2.25
N SER A 64 4.45 -20.37 2.29
CA SER A 64 3.32 -19.45 2.11
C SER A 64 3.28 -18.33 3.16
N ILE A 65 3.58 -18.66 4.42
CA ILE A 65 3.62 -17.70 5.52
C ILE A 65 4.81 -16.75 5.33
N ALA A 66 5.96 -17.22 4.87
CA ALA A 66 7.09 -16.36 4.55
C ALA A 66 6.72 -15.31 3.49
N VAL A 67 6.00 -15.71 2.44
CA VAL A 67 5.52 -14.78 1.41
C VAL A 67 4.50 -13.78 2.00
N ALA A 68 3.57 -14.24 2.84
CA ALA A 68 2.61 -13.35 3.52
C ALA A 68 3.33 -12.33 4.43
N ILE A 69 4.38 -12.74 5.13
CA ILE A 69 5.21 -11.84 5.96
C ILE A 69 5.91 -10.80 5.09
N VAL A 70 6.46 -11.18 3.93
CA VAL A 70 7.08 -10.22 3.01
C VAL A 70 6.05 -9.16 2.55
N ILE A 71 4.85 -9.59 2.18
CA ILE A 71 3.75 -8.68 1.80
C ILE A 71 3.40 -7.72 2.94
N ALA A 72 3.28 -8.24 4.16
CA ALA A 72 2.97 -7.45 5.35
C ALA A 72 4.09 -6.44 5.66
N VAL A 73 5.35 -6.84 5.61
CA VAL A 73 6.51 -5.97 5.85
C VAL A 73 6.60 -4.86 4.81
N MET A 74 6.40 -5.17 3.53
CA MET A 74 6.38 -4.17 2.45
C MET A 74 5.29 -3.12 2.68
N THR A 75 4.08 -3.58 3.02
CA THR A 75 2.92 -2.72 3.30
C THR A 75 3.16 -1.86 4.55
N ALA A 76 3.69 -2.46 5.61
CA ALA A 76 4.01 -1.75 6.85
C ALA A 76 5.11 -0.70 6.63
N LEU A 77 6.14 -1.00 5.82
CA LEU A 77 7.19 -0.04 5.47
C LEU A 77 6.63 1.17 4.72
N LEU A 78 5.74 0.96 3.76
CA LEU A 78 5.08 2.05 3.03
C LEU A 78 4.19 2.90 3.93
N ALA A 79 3.40 2.27 4.80
CA ALA A 79 2.59 2.96 5.78
C ALA A 79 3.45 3.78 6.75
N TRP A 80 4.54 3.19 7.25
CA TRP A 80 5.48 3.88 8.13
C TRP A 80 6.17 5.06 7.46
N LEU A 81 6.57 4.91 6.19
CA LEU A 81 7.17 6.00 5.41
C LEU A 81 6.16 7.15 5.21
N ASN A 82 4.92 6.84 4.86
CA ASN A 82 3.84 7.82 4.73
C ASN A 82 3.61 8.59 6.04
N LEU A 83 3.54 7.88 7.17
CA LEU A 83 3.40 8.49 8.49
C LEU A 83 4.59 9.39 8.82
N ARG A 84 5.82 8.98 8.51
CA ARG A 84 7.01 9.80 8.72
C ARG A 84 7.01 11.05 7.85
N LEU A 85 6.62 10.94 6.59
CA LEU A 85 6.59 12.06 5.66
C LEU A 85 5.52 13.08 6.07
N THR A 86 4.31 12.60 6.39
CA THR A 86 3.19 13.43 6.84
C THR A 86 3.51 14.15 8.16
N ARG A 87 4.12 13.46 9.14
CA ARG A 87 4.55 14.10 10.40
C ARG A 87 5.56 15.22 10.17
N LYS A 88 6.47 15.08 9.21
CA LYS A 88 7.42 16.16 8.86
C LYS A 88 6.70 17.35 8.25
N LEU A 89 5.74 17.12 7.35
CA LEU A 89 4.96 18.18 6.71
C LEU A 89 4.09 18.95 7.71
N THR A 90 3.30 18.25 8.55
CA THR A 90 2.44 18.90 9.56
C THR A 90 3.24 19.52 10.73
N GLY A 91 4.41 18.98 11.04
CA GLY A 91 5.31 19.55 12.06
C GLY A 91 5.89 20.91 11.67
N ILE A 92 6.09 21.16 10.37
CA ILE A 92 6.55 22.46 9.85
C ILE A 92 5.44 23.51 9.99
N GLU A 93 4.18 23.17 9.69
CA GLU A 93 3.05 24.10 9.78
C GLU A 93 2.81 24.63 11.20
N ARG A 94 3.05 23.82 12.24
CA ARG A 94 2.93 24.29 13.64
C ARG A 94 4.03 25.25 14.06
N ALA A 95 5.22 25.17 13.45
CA ALA A 95 6.36 26.03 13.79
C ALA A 95 6.28 27.41 13.13
N SER A 96 5.48 27.58 12.07
CA SER A 96 5.30 28.88 11.39
C SER A 96 4.12 29.71 11.88
N ILE A 97 3.33 29.19 12.84
CA ILE A 97 2.16 29.86 13.42
C ILE A 97 2.50 30.50 14.80
N PHE A 98 3.72 30.28 15.31
CA PHE A 98 4.30 30.96 16.47
C PHE A 98 5.55 31.73 16.05
#